data_AF-A0A1H9WFX4-F1
#
_entry.id   AF-A0A1H9WFX4-F1
#
_cell.length_a   1.000
_cell.length_b   1.000
_cell.length_c   1.000
_cell.angle_alpha   90.00
_cell.angle_beta   90.00
_cell.angle_gamma   90.00
#
_symmetry.space_group_name_H-M   'P 1'
#
loop_
_entity.id
_entity.type
_entity.pdbx_description
1 polymer ?
#
loop_
_entity_poly.entity_id
_entity_poly.type
_entity_poly.pdbx_seq_one_letter_code
_entity_poly.pdbx_strand_id
1 'polypeptide(L)'
;MATLTLTMFVPKTQTTLFRGVDVELERCAEGTRRDIETALKRGTQTPNPLADIEALEERTTAEAVGQLATSMLAAGKSDEAVEDALSSLNAHLDEHFLQRKLVRLYER
;
A
#
# COMPACT_ATOMS: atom_id res chain seq x y z
N MET A 1 -15.01 10.92 45.55
CA MET A 1 -14.09 11.34 44.48
C MET A 1 -13.74 10.09 43.70
N ALA A 2 -14.51 9.75 42.66
CA ALA A 2 -14.27 8.56 41.84
C ALA A 2 -13.72 9.04 40.48
N THR A 3 -12.48 8.65 40.20
CA THR A 3 -11.74 9.02 38.99
C THR A 3 -12.20 8.15 37.84
N LEU A 4 -12.95 8.72 36.89
CA LEU A 4 -13.33 8.07 35.63
C LEU A 4 -12.13 8.07 34.69
N THR A 5 -11.50 6.90 34.53
CA THR A 5 -10.53 6.65 33.47
C THR A 5 -11.28 6.39 32.17
N LEU A 6 -11.35 7.42 31.31
CA LEU A 6 -11.85 7.28 29.94
C LEU A 6 -10.82 6.47 29.15
N THR A 7 -11.10 5.17 28.98
CA THR A 7 -10.41 4.36 27.98
C THR A 7 -10.95 4.76 26.62
N MET A 8 -10.18 5.57 25.87
CA MET A 8 -10.42 5.77 24.45
C MET A 8 -10.24 4.43 23.74
N PHE A 9 -11.35 3.74 23.48
CA PHE A 9 -11.39 2.64 22.51
C PHE A 9 -11.09 3.23 21.13
N VAL A 10 -9.83 3.16 20.71
CA VAL A 10 -9.49 3.26 19.29
C VAL A 10 -10.01 1.95 18.67
N PRO A 11 -11.04 1.97 17.82
CA PRO A 11 -11.46 0.74 17.15
C PRO A 11 -10.27 0.26 16.31
N LYS A 12 -9.84 -0.98 16.53
CA LYS A 12 -8.95 -1.67 15.58
C LYS A 12 -9.74 -1.78 14.28
N THR A 13 -9.51 -0.87 13.35
CA THR A 13 -10.12 -0.96 12.03
C THR A 13 -9.59 -2.24 11.37
N GLN A 14 -10.49 -3.16 11.09
CA GLN A 14 -10.14 -4.43 10.45
C GLN A 14 -9.86 -4.14 8.98
N THR A 15 -8.59 -4.24 8.58
CA THR A 15 -8.19 -4.12 7.17
C THR A 15 -8.50 -5.42 6.43
N THR A 16 -9.02 -5.30 5.21
CA THR A 16 -9.26 -6.42 4.31
C THR A 16 -8.40 -6.25 3.08
N LEU A 17 -7.59 -7.25 2.75
CA LEU A 17 -6.81 -7.26 1.52
C LEU A 17 -7.77 -7.40 0.34
N PHE A 18 -7.97 -6.33 -0.41
CA PHE A 18 -8.78 -6.30 -1.61
C PHE A 18 -7.92 -5.87 -2.79
N ARG A 19 -7.69 -6.80 -3.73
CA ARG A 19 -6.89 -6.55 -4.94
C ARG A 19 -5.51 -5.97 -4.62
N GLY A 20 -4.79 -6.55 -3.66
CA GLY A 20 -3.42 -6.14 -3.33
C GLY A 20 -3.32 -4.86 -2.48
N VAL A 21 -4.44 -4.30 -2.02
CA VAL A 21 -4.47 -3.13 -1.12
C VAL A 21 -5.19 -3.49 0.16
N ASP A 22 -4.63 -3.12 1.30
CA ASP A 22 -5.32 -3.19 2.58
C ASP A 22 -6.37 -2.09 2.67
N VAL A 23 -7.65 -2.49 2.70
CA VAL A 23 -8.78 -1.56 2.73
C VAL A 23 -9.47 -1.62 4.10
N GLU A 24 -9.63 -0.46 4.74
CA GLU A 24 -10.46 -0.30 5.94
C GLU A 24 -11.94 -0.18 5.56
N LEU A 25 -12.65 -1.33 5.45
CA LEU A 25 -14.04 -1.40 4.98
C LEU A 25 -15.03 -0.52 5.77
N GLU A 26 -14.75 -0.31 7.06
CA GLU A 26 -15.57 0.52 7.95
C GLU A 26 -15.53 2.01 7.57
N ARG A 27 -14.44 2.44 6.94
CA ARG A 27 -14.26 3.83 6.48
C ARG A 27 -14.82 4.06 5.08
N CYS A 28 -15.16 3.00 4.34
CA CYS A 28 -15.81 3.10 3.04
C CYS A 28 -17.29 3.49 3.18
N ALA A 29 -17.80 4.24 2.19
CA ALA A 29 -19.24 4.45 2.02
C ALA A 29 -19.97 3.10 1.86
N GLU A 30 -21.24 3.01 2.30
CA GLU A 30 -21.97 1.73 2.33
C GLU A 30 -22.04 1.02 0.95
N GLY A 31 -22.20 1.80 -0.13
CA GLY A 31 -22.20 1.26 -1.49
C GLY A 31 -20.88 0.57 -1.84
N THR A 32 -19.78 1.29 -1.66
CA THR A 32 -18.41 0.80 -1.88
C THR A 32 -18.10 -0.44 -1.02
N ARG A 33 -18.52 -0.45 0.24
CA ARG A 33 -18.35 -1.60 1.13
C ARG A 33 -19.05 -2.84 0.60
N ARG A 34 -20.33 -2.73 0.21
CA ARG A 34 -21.08 -3.84 -0.39
C ARG A 34 -20.48 -4.32 -1.70
N ASP A 35 -19.96 -3.41 -2.51
CA ASP A 35 -19.31 -3.78 -3.78
C ASP A 35 -18.04 -4.59 -3.53
N ILE A 36 -17.21 -4.17 -2.57
CA ILE A 36 -15.99 -4.90 -2.17
C ILE A 36 -16.36 -6.27 -1.60
N GLU A 37 -17.30 -6.35 -0.66
CA GLU A 37 -17.78 -7.61 -0.09
C GLU A 37 -18.36 -8.56 -1.16
N THR A 38 -19.10 -8.00 -2.12
CA THR A 38 -19.69 -8.77 -3.23
C THR A 38 -18.61 -9.27 -4.17
N ALA A 39 -17.61 -8.44 -4.48
CA ALA A 39 -16.47 -8.84 -5.30
C ALA A 39 -15.64 -9.94 -4.62
N LEU A 40 -15.41 -9.84 -3.31
CA LEU A 40 -14.75 -10.89 -2.52
C LEU A 40 -15.53 -12.21 -2.54
N LYS A 41 -16.87 -12.15 -2.43
CA LYS A 41 -17.75 -13.34 -2.50
C LYS A 41 -17.83 -13.98 -3.88
N ARG A 42 -17.74 -13.19 -4.96
CA ARG A 42 -17.80 -13.69 -6.36
C ARG A 42 -16.52 -14.39 -6.80
N GLY A 43 -15.42 -14.21 -6.08
CA GLY A 43 -14.13 -14.83 -6.41
C GLY A 43 -13.50 -14.26 -7.70
N THR A 44 -12.39 -14.88 -8.10
CA THR A 44 -11.42 -14.42 -9.13
C THR A 44 -11.93 -14.37 -10.58
N GLN A 45 -13.24 -14.49 -10.83
CA GLN A 45 -13.79 -14.44 -12.19
C GLN A 45 -13.71 -13.04 -12.84
N THR A 46 -13.51 -11.99 -12.04
CA THR A 46 -13.24 -10.65 -12.56
C THR A 46 -11.72 -10.42 -12.58
N PRO A 47 -11.12 -10.03 -13.71
CA PRO A 47 -9.69 -9.73 -13.77
C PRO A 47 -9.28 -8.71 -12.70
N ASN A 48 -8.11 -8.89 -12.09
CA ASN A 48 -7.55 -7.89 -11.17
C ASN A 48 -7.31 -6.59 -11.95
N PRO A 49 -8.05 -5.49 -11.70
CA PRO A 49 -7.86 -4.22 -12.41
C PRO A 49 -6.52 -3.55 -12.09
N LEU A 50 -5.81 -4.05 -11.07
CA LEU A 50 -4.50 -3.57 -10.65
C LEU A 50 -3.34 -4.38 -11.23
N ALA A 51 -3.60 -5.49 -11.92
CA ALA A 51 -2.55 -6.40 -12.39
C ALA A 51 -1.42 -5.69 -13.16
N ASP A 52 -1.77 -4.78 -14.06
CA ASP A 52 -0.77 -4.01 -14.84
C ASP A 52 0.03 -3.04 -13.96
N ILE A 53 -0.61 -2.47 -12.93
CA ILE A 53 0.02 -1.54 -12.00
C ILE A 53 0.96 -2.29 -11.06
N GLU A 54 0.55 -3.45 -10.55
CA GLU A 54 1.37 -4.32 -9.70
C GLU A 54 2.60 -4.83 -10.47
N ALA A 55 2.42 -5.26 -11.72
CA ALA A 55 3.55 -5.69 -12.56
C ALA A 55 4.51 -4.53 -12.88
N LEU A 56 4.00 -3.31 -12.99
CA LEU A 56 4.84 -2.12 -13.16
C LEU A 56 5.58 -1.77 -11.87
N GLU A 57 4.91 -1.83 -10.72
CA GLU A 57 5.48 -1.61 -9.38
C GLU A 57 6.68 -2.53 -9.15
N GLU A 58 6.53 -3.84 -9.36
CA GLU A 58 7.62 -4.80 -9.19
C GLU A 58 8.85 -4.44 -10.03
N ARG A 59 8.65 -4.15 -11.33
CA ARG A 59 9.76 -3.81 -12.23
C ARG A 59 10.42 -2.48 -11.86
N THR A 60 9.63 -1.44 -11.62
CA THR A 60 10.14 -0.11 -11.28
C THR A 60 10.89 -0.12 -9.96
N THR A 61 10.39 -0.84 -8.95
CA THR A 61 11.07 -0.95 -7.66
C THR A 61 12.40 -1.68 -7.79
N ALA A 62 12.44 -2.82 -8.50
CA ALA A 62 13.70 -3.56 -8.72
C ALA A 62 14.74 -2.70 -9.47
N GLU A 63 14.31 -1.97 -10.50
CA GLU A 63 15.19 -1.09 -11.27
C GLU A 63 15.73 0.07 -10.42
N ALA A 64 14.86 0.77 -9.71
CA ALA A 64 15.23 1.93 -8.91
C ALA A 64 16.17 1.56 -7.75
N VAL A 65 15.90 0.45 -7.06
CA VAL A 65 16.77 -0.09 -6.00
C VAL A 65 18.15 -0.42 -6.57
N GLY A 66 18.22 -1.13 -7.70
CA GLY A 66 19.47 -1.51 -8.33
C GLY A 66 20.29 -0.29 -8.76
N GLN A 67 19.66 0.71 -9.37
CA GLN A 67 20.31 1.96 -9.78
C GLN A 67 20.82 2.76 -8.58
N LEU A 68 20.01 2.94 -7.55
CA LEU A 68 20.40 3.70 -6.35
C LEU A 68 21.56 3.02 -5.62
N ALA A 69 21.45 1.73 -5.32
CA ALA A 69 22.51 0.97 -4.65
C ALA A 69 23.84 1.03 -5.42
N THR A 70 23.80 0.79 -6.74
CA THR A 70 25.00 0.85 -7.59
C THR A 70 25.62 2.24 -7.57
N SER A 71 24.82 3.30 -7.68
CA SER A 71 25.30 4.69 -7.67
C SER A 71 25.97 5.07 -6.35
N MET A 72 25.42 4.62 -5.22
CA MET A 72 25.93 4.96 -3.89
C MET A 72 27.19 4.17 -3.55
N LEU A 73 27.25 2.89 -3.92
CA LEU A 73 28.45 2.08 -3.80
C LEU A 73 29.60 2.66 -4.66
N ALA A 74 29.31 3.07 -5.90
CA ALA A 74 30.30 3.73 -6.76
C ALA A 74 30.78 5.08 -6.19
N ALA A 75 29.92 5.78 -5.44
CA ALA A 75 30.25 7.00 -4.73
C ALA A 75 30.95 6.77 -3.38
N GLY A 76 31.25 5.53 -3.01
CA GLY A 76 31.94 5.17 -1.77
C GLY A 76 31.14 5.50 -0.50
N LYS A 77 29.81 5.44 -0.56
CA LYS A 77 28.95 5.62 0.61
C LYS A 77 29.10 4.45 1.58
N SER A 78 28.86 4.71 2.87
CA SER A 78 28.80 3.66 3.89
C SER A 78 27.56 2.80 3.70
N ASP A 79 27.64 1.55 4.16
CA ASP A 79 26.51 0.62 4.11
C ASP A 79 25.27 1.19 4.82
N GLU A 80 25.44 1.82 5.98
CA GLU A 80 24.35 2.50 6.70
C GLU A 80 23.66 3.58 5.85
N ALA A 81 24.43 4.41 5.14
CA ALA A 81 23.87 5.44 4.27
C ALA A 81 23.12 4.83 3.07
N VAL A 82 23.59 3.69 2.55
CA VAL A 82 22.92 2.95 1.48
C VAL A 82 21.59 2.37 1.97
N GLU A 83 21.58 1.73 3.15
CA GLU A 83 20.37 1.17 3.75
C GLU A 83 19.31 2.24 4.02
N ASP A 84 19.70 3.37 4.61
CA ASP A 84 18.81 4.51 4.85
C ASP A 84 18.19 5.04 3.56
N ALA A 85 18.99 5.20 2.51
CA ALA A 85 18.52 5.70 1.22
C ALA A 85 17.59 4.71 0.52
N LEU A 86 17.88 3.40 0.58
CA LEU A 86 17.03 2.36 0.02
C LEU A 86 15.69 2.26 0.77
N SER A 87 15.71 2.37 2.09
CA SER A 87 14.50 2.41 2.92
C SER A 87 13.63 3.62 2.58
N SER A 88 14.24 4.80 2.45
CA SER A 88 13.54 6.02 2.03
C SER A 88 12.97 5.92 0.61
N LEU A 89 13.73 5.34 -0.33
CA LEU A 89 13.25 5.10 -1.70
C LEU A 89 12.03 4.18 -1.71
N ASN A 90 12.07 3.08 -0.95
CA ASN A 90 10.97 2.13 -0.88
C ASN A 90 9.68 2.80 -0.36
N ALA A 91 9.79 3.61 0.70
CA ALA A 91 8.64 4.35 1.24
C ALA A 91 8.01 5.30 0.20
N HIS A 92 8.82 5.97 -0.63
CA HIS A 92 8.32 6.84 -1.69
C HIS A 92 7.63 6.06 -2.83
N LEU A 93 8.20 4.92 -3.22
CA LEU A 93 7.63 4.07 -4.25
C LEU A 93 6.30 3.45 -3.78
N ASP A 94 6.25 2.97 -2.54
CA ASP A 94 5.04 2.41 -1.93
C ASP A 94 3.90 3.43 -1.95
N GLU A 95 4.14 4.66 -1.48
CA GLU A 95 3.14 5.73 -1.50
C GLU A 95 2.71 6.08 -2.94
N HIS A 96 3.65 6.18 -3.88
CA HIS A 96 3.35 6.47 -5.28
C HIS A 96 2.45 5.41 -5.92
N PHE A 97 2.78 4.13 -5.74
CA PHE A 97 2.00 3.03 -6.31
C PHE A 97 0.68 2.83 -5.57
N LEU A 98 0.61 3.09 -4.26
CA LEU A 98 -0.64 3.14 -3.51
C LEU A 98 -1.60 4.17 -4.11
N GLN A 99 -1.15 5.40 -4.35
CA GLN A 99 -1.99 6.45 -4.94
C GLN A 99 -2.53 6.04 -6.32
N ARG A 100 -1.70 5.42 -7.17
CA ARG A 100 -2.12 4.93 -8.49
C ARG A 100 -3.12 3.78 -8.40
N LYS A 101 -2.93 2.87 -7.44
CA LYS A 101 -3.87 1.78 -7.13
C LYS A 101 -5.22 2.35 -6.67
N LEU A 102 -5.21 3.36 -5.79
CA LEU A 102 -6.44 4.04 -5.34
C LEU A 102 -7.17 4.73 -6.49
N VAL A 103 -6.47 5.50 -7.33
CA VAL A 103 -7.05 6.14 -8.52
C VAL A 103 -7.73 5.10 -9.42
N ARG A 104 -7.05 3.98 -9.72
CA ARG A 104 -7.62 2.92 -10.58
C ARG A 104 -8.87 2.25 -9.96
N LEU A 105 -8.98 2.19 -8.63
CA LEU A 105 -10.11 1.58 -7.95
C LEU A 105 -11.31 2.52 -7.78
N TYR A 106 -11.06 3.83 -7.57
CA TYR A 106 -12.07 4.78 -7.12
C TYR A 106 -12.39 5.90 -8.12
N GLU A 107 -11.51 6.23 -9.07
CA GLU A 107 -11.87 7.11 -10.19
C GLU A 107 -12.59 6.29 -11.26
N ARG A 108 -13.91 6.22 -11.13
CA ARG A 108 -14.81 5.68 -12.16
C ARG A 108 -16.03 6.56 -12.34
#